data_AF-A0A016SIN6-F1
#
_entry.id   AF-A0A016SIN6-F1
#
_cell.length_a   1.000
_cell.length_b   1.000
_cell.length_c   1.000
_cell.angle_alpha   90.00
_cell.angle_beta   90.00
_cell.angle_gamma   90.00
#
_symmetry.space_group_name_H-M   'P 1'
#
loop_
_entity.id
_entity.type
_entity.pdbx_description
1 polymer ?
#
loop_
_entity_poly.entity_id
_entity_poly.type
_entity_poly.pdbx_seq_one_letter_code
_entity_poly.pdbx_strand_id
1 'polypeptide(L)'
;MQPQPTWHTFCEQNALASDGFYDFVEEEGDRRAANVRERKRMCSINVAFIELRNYIPTFPFEKRLSKIDTLNLAIAYINMLEDVLRSPMDPHRYIRRCVAMSRSSHPNAPSWSTSGNVCLPLFPNVQAASLEWTKPLLNKHTKINT
;
A
#
# COMPACT_ATOMS: atom_id res chain seq x y z
N MET A 1 -28.81 8.96 -19.95
CA MET A 1 -28.13 8.01 -19.06
C MET A 1 -26.92 8.71 -18.46
N GLN A 2 -26.98 9.07 -17.18
CA GLN A 2 -25.82 9.64 -16.48
C GLN A 2 -24.80 8.51 -16.23
N PRO A 3 -23.49 8.72 -16.45
CA PRO A 3 -22.48 7.71 -16.14
C PRO A 3 -22.45 7.44 -14.63
N GLN A 4 -22.32 6.16 -14.26
CA GLN A 4 -22.23 5.77 -12.86
C GLN A 4 -20.98 6.41 -12.23
N PRO A 5 -21.07 6.97 -11.00
CA PRO A 5 -19.93 7.60 -10.35
C PRO A 5 -18.81 6.58 -10.16
N THR A 6 -17.57 7.01 -10.40
CA THR A 6 -16.41 6.17 -10.10
C THR A 6 -16.28 6.00 -8.59
N TRP A 7 -15.62 4.93 -8.13
CA TRP A 7 -15.35 4.72 -6.70
C TRP A 7 -14.65 5.93 -6.04
N HIS A 8 -13.88 6.70 -6.82
CA HIS A 8 -13.26 7.95 -6.37
C HIS A 8 -14.31 8.99 -6.01
N THR A 9 -15.21 9.28 -6.97
CA THR A 9 -16.31 10.23 -6.81
C THR A 9 -17.25 9.81 -5.67
N PHE A 10 -17.50 8.50 -5.50
CA PHE A 10 -18.32 7.99 -4.39
C PHE A 10 -17.65 8.16 -3.01
N CYS A 11 -16.33 7.97 -2.91
CA CYS A 11 -15.59 8.20 -1.67
C CYS A 11 -15.52 9.69 -1.30
N GLU A 12 -15.29 10.53 -2.31
CA GLU A 12 -15.18 11.98 -2.19
C GLU A 12 -16.55 12.64 -1.89
N GLN A 13 -17.63 12.20 -2.55
CA GLN A 13 -19.00 12.61 -2.24
C GLN A 13 -19.45 12.14 -0.85
N ASN A 14 -19.06 10.95 -0.38
CA ASN A 14 -19.34 10.52 0.99
C ASN A 14 -18.49 11.24 2.04
N ALA A 15 -17.30 11.75 1.68
CA ALA A 15 -16.47 12.55 2.56
C ALA A 15 -17.04 13.98 2.70
N LEU A 16 -17.42 14.62 1.59
CA LEU A 16 -17.91 16.01 1.54
C LEU A 16 -19.41 16.15 1.89
N ALA A 17 -20.25 15.14 1.67
CA ALA A 17 -21.65 15.17 2.11
C ALA A 17 -21.82 15.09 3.64
N SER A 18 -20.70 14.96 4.39
CA SER A 18 -20.71 14.91 5.84
C SER A 18 -20.29 16.22 6.52
N ASP A 19 -19.98 17.28 5.77
CA ASP A 19 -19.77 18.60 6.35
C ASP A 19 -21.14 19.27 6.56
N GLY A 20 -21.79 18.92 7.68
CA GLY A 20 -22.65 19.89 8.38
C GLY A 20 -24.17 19.73 8.37
N PHE A 21 -24.77 18.57 8.05
CA PHE A 21 -26.25 18.45 8.16
C PHE A 21 -26.83 17.08 8.56
N TYR A 22 -26.01 16.09 8.95
CA TYR A 22 -26.52 14.83 9.53
C TYR A 22 -25.83 14.53 10.85
N ASP A 23 -26.12 15.34 11.87
CA ASP A 23 -25.80 15.06 13.28
C ASP A 23 -27.06 15.04 14.17
N PHE A 24 -28.27 15.03 13.58
CA PHE A 24 -29.54 15.05 14.33
C PHE A 24 -30.21 13.67 14.47
N VAL A 25 -29.48 12.56 14.33
CA VAL A 25 -30.01 11.26 14.79
C VAL A 25 -28.92 10.54 15.58
N GLU A 26 -28.60 11.11 16.73
CA GLU A 26 -27.92 10.45 17.83
C GLU A 26 -28.86 9.41 18.47
N GLU A 27 -29.31 8.37 17.75
CA GLU A 27 -30.07 7.29 18.43
C GLU A 27 -30.22 5.94 17.69
N GLU A 28 -29.22 5.45 16.98
CA GLU A 28 -29.20 4.01 16.65
C GLU A 28 -27.87 3.34 17.01
N GLY A 29 -27.53 3.45 18.29
CA GLY A 29 -26.52 2.64 18.98
C GLY A 29 -25.08 3.00 18.64
N ASP A 30 -24.24 3.08 19.68
CA ASP A 30 -22.78 3.30 19.61
C ASP A 30 -22.10 2.47 18.50
N ARG A 31 -22.61 1.28 18.24
CA ARG A 31 -22.16 0.39 17.17
C ARG A 31 -22.37 0.93 15.75
N ARG A 32 -23.49 1.56 15.41
CA ARG A 32 -23.68 2.12 14.06
C ARG A 32 -22.82 3.36 13.85
N ALA A 33 -22.71 4.23 14.86
CA ALA A 33 -21.82 5.39 14.83
C ALA A 33 -20.35 4.95 14.65
N ALA A 34 -19.90 3.92 15.37
CA ALA A 34 -18.56 3.35 15.20
C ALA A 34 -18.32 2.80 13.79
N ASN A 35 -19.29 2.08 13.22
CA ASN A 35 -19.19 1.53 11.86
C ASN A 35 -19.04 2.63 10.79
N VAL A 36 -19.76 3.75 10.94
CA VAL A 36 -19.66 4.89 10.01
C VAL A 36 -18.27 5.52 10.09
N ARG A 37 -17.73 5.73 11.30
CA ARG A 37 -16.36 6.26 11.48
C ARG A 37 -15.31 5.36 10.84
N GLU A 38 -15.41 4.04 11.03
CA GLU A 38 -14.45 3.11 10.44
C GLU A 38 -14.54 3.04 8.92
N ARG A 39 -15.76 3.12 8.34
CA ARG A 39 -15.92 3.23 6.88
C ARG A 39 -15.25 4.48 6.32
N LYS A 40 -15.39 5.63 6.98
CA LYS A 40 -14.72 6.88 6.60
C LYS A 40 -13.19 6.74 6.66
N ARG A 41 -12.66 6.19 7.77
CA ARG A 41 -11.22 5.90 7.92
C ARG A 41 -10.72 5.00 6.79
N MET A 42 -11.43 3.93 6.48
CA MET A 42 -11.05 2.99 5.42
C MET A 42 -11.13 3.62 4.01
N CYS A 43 -12.14 4.46 3.75
CA CYS A 43 -12.26 5.21 2.50
C CYS A 43 -11.06 6.16 2.31
N SER A 44 -10.69 6.93 3.33
CA SER A 44 -9.50 7.80 3.29
C SER A 44 -8.21 7.02 2.97
N ILE A 45 -8.01 5.86 3.61
CA ILE A 45 -6.86 4.98 3.32
C ILE A 45 -6.88 4.52 1.86
N ASN A 46 -8.05 4.13 1.34
CA ASN A 46 -8.16 3.64 -0.04
C ASN A 46 -7.91 4.74 -1.08
N VAL A 47 -8.29 5.99 -0.79
CA VAL A 47 -7.97 7.16 -1.63
C VAL A 47 -6.46 7.38 -1.67
N ALA A 48 -5.78 7.42 -0.52
CA ALA A 48 -4.32 7.52 -0.48
C ALA A 48 -3.61 6.38 -1.24
N PHE A 49 -4.15 5.16 -1.19
CA PHE A 49 -3.65 4.04 -1.99
C PHE A 49 -3.84 4.21 -3.50
N ILE A 50 -4.84 4.98 -3.94
CA ILE A 50 -5.03 5.30 -5.36
C ILE A 50 -4.02 6.37 -5.77
N GLU A 51 -3.88 7.43 -4.97
CA GLU A 51 -2.89 8.47 -5.21
C GLU A 51 -1.46 7.89 -5.30
N LEU A 52 -1.10 6.99 -4.39
CA LEU A 52 0.19 6.31 -4.42
C LEU A 52 0.42 5.56 -5.74
N ARG A 53 -0.62 4.89 -6.29
CA ARG A 53 -0.49 4.18 -7.57
C ARG A 53 -0.19 5.11 -8.74
N ASN A 54 -0.64 6.36 -8.70
CA ASN A 54 -0.37 7.33 -9.76
C ASN A 54 1.11 7.73 -9.84
N TYR A 55 1.86 7.58 -8.74
CA TYR A 55 3.30 7.84 -8.69
C TYR A 55 4.16 6.61 -9.01
N ILE A 56 3.56 5.42 -9.06
CA ILE A 56 4.29 4.20 -9.39
C ILE A 56 4.37 4.08 -10.91
N PRO A 57 5.57 3.93 -11.50
CA PRO A 57 5.71 3.76 -12.94
C PRO A 57 5.15 2.39 -13.37
N THR A 58 3.97 2.39 -13.99
CA THR A 58 3.30 1.20 -14.55
C THR A 58 2.89 1.44 -16.01
N PHE A 59 2.62 0.38 -16.76
CA PHE A 59 2.10 0.54 -18.12
C PHE A 59 0.63 1.03 -18.12
N PRO A 60 0.23 1.86 -19.10
CA PRO A 60 -1.11 2.49 -19.14
C PRO A 60 -2.29 1.52 -19.28
N PHE A 61 -2.04 0.24 -19.56
CA PHE A 61 -3.07 -0.82 -19.66
C PHE A 61 -2.84 -1.96 -18.66
N GLU A 62 -1.98 -1.74 -17.67
CA GLU A 62 -1.66 -2.76 -16.70
C GLU A 62 -2.80 -2.98 -15.71
N LYS A 63 -2.95 -4.22 -15.24
CA LYS A 63 -3.94 -4.56 -14.21
C LYS A 63 -3.70 -3.68 -12.98
N ARG A 64 -4.78 -3.25 -12.33
CA ARG A 64 -4.71 -2.51 -11.05
C ARG A 64 -3.86 -3.28 -10.04
N LEU A 65 -2.80 -2.64 -9.55
CA LEU A 65 -1.89 -3.20 -8.55
C LEU A 65 -2.62 -3.56 -7.24
N SER A 66 -2.27 -4.71 -6.66
CA SER A 66 -2.73 -5.10 -5.33
C SER A 66 -2.15 -4.16 -4.26
N LYS A 67 -2.71 -4.17 -3.04
CA LYS A 67 -2.18 -3.32 -1.94
C LYS A 67 -0.72 -3.65 -1.63
N ILE A 68 -0.37 -4.94 -1.60
CA ILE A 68 0.99 -5.39 -1.33
C ILE A 68 1.95 -5.01 -2.47
N ASP A 69 1.54 -5.19 -3.72
CA ASP A 69 2.37 -4.81 -4.87
C ASP A 69 2.59 -3.31 -4.92
N THR A 70 1.55 -2.51 -4.62
CA THR A 70 1.67 -1.05 -4.54
C THR A 70 2.74 -0.64 -3.54
N LEU A 71 2.76 -1.24 -2.35
CA LEU A 71 3.77 -0.93 -1.33
C LEU A 71 5.17 -1.37 -1.75
N ASN A 72 5.31 -2.59 -2.28
CA ASN A 72 6.61 -3.12 -2.70
C ASN A 72 7.21 -2.33 -3.87
N LEU A 73 6.39 -1.97 -4.86
CA LEU A 73 6.84 -1.15 -6.00
C LEU A 73 7.21 0.27 -5.55
N ALA A 74 6.46 0.86 -4.62
CA ALA A 74 6.80 2.18 -4.08
C ALA A 74 8.18 2.16 -3.38
N ILE A 75 8.45 1.16 -2.54
CA ILE A 75 9.75 1.00 -1.87
C ILE A 75 10.87 0.81 -2.90
N ALA A 76 10.66 -0.08 -3.87
CA ALA A 76 11.64 -0.33 -4.93
C ALA A 76 11.93 0.93 -5.77
N TYR A 77 10.89 1.72 -6.06
CA TYR A 77 11.01 2.94 -6.84
C TYR A 77 11.79 4.03 -6.07
N ILE A 78 11.52 4.21 -4.78
CA ILE A 78 12.30 5.12 -3.93
C ILE A 78 13.78 4.72 -3.94
N ASN A 79 14.10 3.45 -3.66
CA ASN A 79 15.47 2.96 -3.64
C ASN A 79 16.17 3.16 -5.00
N MET A 80 15.47 2.90 -6.10
CA MET A 80 15.99 3.15 -7.44
C MET A 80 16.33 4.62 -7.66
N LEU A 81 15.43 5.53 -7.31
CA LEU A 81 15.65 6.97 -7.48
C LEU A 81 16.82 7.45 -6.63
N GLU A 82 16.93 6.98 -5.39
CA GLU A 82 18.08 7.31 -4.54
C GLU A 82 19.41 6.83 -5.13
N ASP A 83 19.46 5.61 -5.65
CA ASP A 83 20.66 5.05 -6.29
C ASP A 83 21.06 5.82 -7.55
N VAL A 84 20.06 6.22 -8.35
CA VAL A 84 20.26 7.07 -9.53
C VAL A 84 20.84 8.42 -9.12
N LEU A 85 20.32 9.05 -8.07
CA LEU A 85 20.80 10.35 -7.58
C LEU A 85 22.19 10.29 -6.96
N ARG A 86 22.57 9.18 -6.32
CA ARG A 86 23.91 8.97 -5.75
C ARG A 86 24.96 8.61 -6.81
N SER A 87 24.53 8.12 -7.97
CA SER A 87 25.43 7.67 -9.03
C SER A 87 26.00 8.87 -9.81
N PRO A 88 27.31 8.91 -10.09
CA PRO A 88 27.90 9.92 -10.97
C PRO A 88 27.62 9.65 -12.46
N MET A 89 26.92 8.55 -12.77
CA MET A 89 26.59 8.14 -14.14
C MET A 89 25.28 8.78 -14.59
N ASP A 90 25.15 8.97 -15.90
CA ASP A 90 23.85 9.28 -16.50
C ASP A 90 22.75 8.28 -16.03
N PRO A 91 21.57 8.76 -15.59
CA PRO A 91 20.49 7.92 -15.07
C PRO A 91 20.10 6.77 -15.99
N HIS A 92 19.98 7.02 -17.30
CA HIS A 92 19.59 5.97 -18.25
C HIS A 92 20.68 4.91 -18.37
N ARG A 93 21.95 5.33 -18.37
CA ARG A 93 23.09 4.40 -18.41
C ARG A 93 23.19 3.57 -17.13
N TYR A 94 22.97 4.19 -15.97
CA TYR A 94 22.97 3.50 -14.67
C TYR A 94 21.88 2.42 -14.61
N ILE A 95 20.63 2.78 -14.90
CA ILE A 95 19.50 1.85 -14.88
C ILE A 95 19.74 0.69 -15.86
N ARG A 96 20.19 0.97 -17.09
CA ARG A 96 20.50 -0.07 -18.08
C ARG A 96 21.56 -1.04 -17.57
N ARG A 97 22.61 -0.54 -16.90
CA ARG A 97 23.65 -1.38 -16.29
C ARG A 97 23.06 -2.26 -15.18
N CYS A 98 22.24 -1.71 -14.29
CA CYS A 98 21.63 -2.46 -13.20
C CYS A 98 20.72 -3.58 -13.71
N VAL A 99 19.90 -3.31 -14.73
CA VAL A 99 19.07 -4.33 -15.39
C VAL A 99 19.93 -5.42 -16.03
N ALA A 100 21.03 -5.06 -16.70
CA ALA A 100 21.95 -6.05 -17.27
C ALA A 100 22.61 -6.93 -16.20
N MET A 101 23.04 -6.34 -15.07
CA MET A 101 23.58 -7.08 -13.92
C MET A 101 22.57 -8.05 -13.33
N SER A 102 21.31 -7.64 -13.19
CA SER A 102 20.24 -8.50 -12.69
C SER A 102 19.96 -9.68 -13.62
N ARG A 103 19.94 -9.46 -14.94
CA ARG A 103 19.75 -10.52 -15.94
C ARG A 103 20.89 -11.54 -15.97
N SER A 104 22.11 -11.12 -15.64
CA SER A 104 23.26 -12.03 -15.50
C SER A 104 23.38 -12.62 -14.09
N SER A 105 22.39 -12.43 -13.21
CA SER A 105 22.41 -12.85 -11.80
C SER A 105 23.68 -12.39 -11.07
N HIS A 106 24.14 -11.16 -11.34
CA HIS A 106 25.36 -10.64 -10.76
C HIS A 106 25.17 -10.39 -9.25
N PRO A 107 26.13 -10.75 -8.38
CA PRO A 107 26.01 -10.56 -6.92
C PRO A 107 25.87 -9.08 -6.48
N ASN A 108 26.10 -8.13 -7.38
CA ASN A 108 26.03 -6.69 -7.12
C ASN A 108 24.85 -6.03 -7.85
N ALA A 109 23.90 -6.83 -8.37
CA ALA A 109 22.68 -6.29 -8.93
C ALA A 109 21.85 -5.62 -7.82
N PRO A 110 21.35 -4.39 -8.02
CA PRO A 110 20.48 -3.77 -7.03
C PRO A 110 19.22 -4.59 -6.80
N SER A 111 18.79 -4.70 -5.54
CA SER A 111 17.61 -5.47 -5.15
C SER A 111 16.31 -4.96 -5.77
N TRP A 112 16.24 -3.68 -6.15
CA TRP A 112 15.10 -3.10 -6.86
C TRP A 112 15.07 -3.47 -8.35
N SER A 113 16.20 -3.91 -8.94
CA SER A 113 16.30 -4.24 -10.36
C SER A 113 15.75 -5.65 -10.61
N THR A 114 14.44 -5.76 -10.81
CA THR A 114 13.81 -7.05 -11.09
C THR A 114 14.19 -7.49 -12.51
N SER A 115 14.78 -8.67 -12.64
CA SER A 115 15.09 -9.29 -13.93
C SER A 115 13.82 -9.88 -14.53
N GLY A 116 12.94 -9.01 -15.00
CA GLY A 116 11.86 -9.34 -15.93
C GLY A 116 11.02 -10.55 -15.54
N ASN A 117 10.19 -10.42 -14.53
CA ASN A 117 8.89 -11.07 -14.37
C ASN A 117 8.23 -10.49 -13.12
N VAL A 118 6.98 -10.03 -13.24
CA VAL A 118 6.14 -9.72 -12.09
C VAL A 118 5.89 -11.02 -11.34
N CYS A 119 6.80 -11.41 -10.45
CA CYS A 119 6.60 -12.39 -9.40
C CYS A 119 7.76 -12.27 -8.41
N LEU A 120 7.48 -11.66 -7.25
CA LEU A 120 8.35 -11.72 -6.08
C LEU A 120 8.67 -13.19 -5.78
N PRO A 121 9.91 -13.48 -5.38
CA PRO A 121 10.02 -14.04 -4.04
C PRO A 121 11.00 -13.23 -3.20
N LEU A 122 10.53 -12.92 -2.00
CA LEU A 122 11.31 -12.64 -0.81
C LEU A 122 12.28 -11.45 -0.87
N PHE A 123 12.00 -10.49 0.01
CA PHE A 123 13.03 -9.89 0.85
C PHE A 123 14.10 -10.95 1.20
N PRO A 124 15.36 -10.82 0.75
CA PRO A 124 16.42 -11.51 1.46
C PRO A 124 16.54 -10.79 2.81
N ASN A 125 16.28 -11.54 3.88
CA ASN A 125 16.56 -11.21 5.27
C ASN A 125 15.47 -10.48 6.07
N VAL A 126 14.44 -11.23 6.48
CA VAL A 126 13.86 -11.10 7.83
C VAL A 126 14.33 -12.30 8.64
N GLN A 127 15.65 -12.40 8.86
CA GLN A 127 16.26 -13.31 9.86
C GLN A 127 16.86 -12.50 11.02
N ALA A 128 16.34 -11.29 11.28
CA ALA A 128 16.74 -10.47 12.43
C ALA A 128 15.57 -9.64 12.98
N ALA A 129 14.45 -10.28 13.26
CA ALA A 129 13.45 -9.74 14.18
C ALA A 129 12.79 -10.91 14.90
N SER A 130 13.44 -11.32 15.98
CA SER A 130 12.95 -12.31 16.93
C SER A 130 11.56 -11.89 17.43
N LEU A 131 10.54 -12.67 17.06
CA LEU A 131 9.39 -13.06 17.88
C LEU A 131 8.82 -12.01 18.86
N GLU A 132 7.95 -11.09 18.44
CA GLU A 132 7.01 -10.43 19.38
C GLU A 132 5.56 -10.24 18.93
N TRP A 133 5.17 -10.51 17.69
CA TRP A 133 3.81 -10.16 17.21
C TRP A 133 2.83 -11.32 16.95
N THR A 134 3.19 -12.56 17.31
CA THR A 134 2.28 -13.72 17.25
C THR A 134 2.13 -14.41 18.60
N LYS A 135 1.78 -13.65 19.65
CA LYS A 135 1.19 -14.26 20.85
C LYS A 135 -0.32 -14.33 20.64
N PRO A 136 -0.95 -15.52 20.62
CA PRO A 136 -2.40 -15.61 20.70
C PRO A 136 -2.85 -15.02 22.04
N LEU A 137 -3.84 -14.13 22.00
CA LEU A 137 -4.55 -13.66 23.18
C LEU A 137 -5.26 -14.85 23.84
N LEU A 138 -4.57 -15.51 24.77
CA LEU A 138 -5.19 -16.49 25.64
C LEU A 138 -6.12 -15.75 26.60
N ASN A 139 -7.41 -15.88 26.31
CA ASN A 139 -8.54 -15.42 27.10
C ASN A 139 -8.36 -15.83 28.57
N LYS A 140 -8.16 -14.84 29.45
CA LYS A 140 -8.16 -15.04 30.90
C LYS A 140 -9.63 -15.10 31.31
N HIS A 141 -10.18 -16.31 31.44
CA HIS A 141 -11.47 -16.51 32.11
C HIS A 141 -11.38 -15.95 33.53
N THR A 142 -12.11 -14.87 33.79
CA THR A 142 -12.50 -14.45 35.13
C THR A 142 -13.37 -15.55 35.71
N LYS A 143 -12.86 -16.28 36.71
CA LYS A 143 -13.71 -17.07 37.60
C LYS A 143 -14.55 -16.09 38.41
N ILE A 144 -15.85 -16.07 38.13
CA ILE A 144 -16.85 -15.40 38.97
C ILE A 144 -17.12 -16.36 40.14
N ASN A 145 -17.06 -15.81 41.35
CA ASN A 145 -17.38 -16.46 42.61
C ASN A 145 -18.77 -17.13 42.59
N THR A 146 -18.87 -18.28 43.28
CA THR A 146 -20.08 -18.69 43.99
C THR A 146 -19.71 -18.85 45.46
#